data_AF-A0A929PV01-F1
#
_entry.id   AF-A0A929PV01-F1
#
_cell.length_a   1.000
_cell.length_b   1.000
_cell.length_c   1.000
_cell.angle_alpha   90.00
_cell.angle_beta   90.00
_cell.angle_gamma   90.00
#
_symmetry.space_group_name_H-M   'P 1'
#
loop_
_entity.id
_entity.type
_entity.pdbx_description
1 polymer ?
#
loop_
_entity_poly.entity_id
_entity_poly.type
_entity_poly.pdbx_seq_one_letter_code
_entity_poly.pdbx_strand_id
1 'polypeptide(L)'
;MMAIGFSKSGLRRSEATQVAAIISPYNADRTSDLRNSMVPCASVEEYSAEIGKLWDHAKQSFLLIGRYLNQAKERLAHGEFLRLVERELPFGRGQAFQLRAVATMVDTGKVLEDELPSSPSIAYELSKLEPLELEEARKQGLLKANTTRAQIRDWRRGKSLSGLSEISEESRHRLKAALMKKIEKLELDLARARDELHHLDAHR
;
A
#
# COMPACT_ATOMS: atom_id res chain seq x y z
N MET A 1 -62.45 5.09 -48.66
CA MET A 1 -63.05 5.83 -47.53
C MET A 1 -63.09 4.89 -46.32
N MET A 2 -62.54 5.32 -45.17
CA MET A 2 -62.67 4.80 -43.79
C MET A 2 -62.06 3.43 -43.35
N ALA A 3 -60.82 3.51 -42.85
CA ALA A 3 -60.23 3.19 -41.53
C ALA A 3 -60.86 2.27 -40.41
N ILE A 4 -59.91 1.66 -39.66
CA ILE A 4 -59.79 1.28 -38.21
C ILE A 4 -60.25 -0.12 -37.70
N GLY A 5 -59.33 -0.85 -37.03
CA GLY A 5 -59.68 -1.66 -35.83
C GLY A 5 -58.80 -2.86 -35.40
N PHE A 6 -58.09 -2.72 -34.27
CA PHE A 6 -57.64 -3.70 -33.24
C PHE A 6 -56.51 -4.72 -33.55
N SER A 7 -55.33 -4.74 -32.88
CA SER A 7 -54.88 -4.85 -31.46
C SER A 7 -54.46 -6.27 -31.01
N LYS A 8 -53.16 -6.36 -30.68
CA LYS A 8 -52.50 -7.02 -29.52
C LYS A 8 -51.76 -8.36 -29.67
N SER A 9 -50.49 -8.21 -29.32
CA SER A 9 -49.37 -9.11 -29.11
C SER A 9 -49.40 -9.74 -27.70
N GLY A 10 -48.94 -10.98 -27.60
CA GLY A 10 -48.52 -11.64 -26.35
C GLY A 10 -47.19 -12.37 -26.60
N LEU A 11 -46.07 -11.83 -26.14
CA LEU A 11 -45.36 -12.18 -24.90
C LEU A 11 -45.02 -13.67 -24.72
N ARG A 12 -43.77 -14.01 -25.06
CA ARG A 12 -42.95 -15.02 -24.35
C ARG A 12 -41.49 -14.55 -24.34
N ARG A 13 -41.05 -14.03 -23.19
CA ARG A 13 -39.65 -14.01 -22.70
C ARG A 13 -39.59 -13.25 -21.37
N SER A 14 -39.65 -13.97 -20.25
CA SER A 14 -39.31 -13.40 -18.94
C SER A 14 -38.95 -14.51 -17.94
N GLU A 15 -37.77 -15.11 -18.08
CA GLU A 15 -37.13 -15.89 -17.00
C GLU A 15 -35.64 -15.57 -16.82
N ALA A 16 -35.04 -14.69 -17.64
CA ALA A 16 -33.62 -14.34 -17.53
C ALA A 16 -33.33 -13.09 -16.67
N THR A 17 -34.35 -12.45 -16.09
CA THR A 17 -34.20 -11.14 -15.42
C THR A 17 -34.08 -11.24 -13.89
N GLN A 18 -34.20 -12.42 -13.29
CA GLN A 18 -34.36 -12.51 -11.83
C GLN A 18 -33.07 -12.78 -11.03
N VAL A 19 -31.92 -12.95 -11.67
CA VAL A 19 -30.65 -13.24 -10.96
C VAL A 19 -29.70 -12.02 -10.85
N ALA A 20 -30.05 -10.89 -11.46
CA ALA A 20 -29.20 -9.70 -11.50
C ALA A 20 -29.49 -8.66 -10.39
N ALA A 21 -30.38 -8.96 -9.44
CA ALA A 21 -30.86 -8.00 -8.44
C ALA A 21 -30.26 -8.14 -7.03
N ILE A 22 -29.14 -8.86 -6.83
CA ILE A 22 -28.64 -9.15 -5.47
C ILE A 22 -27.61 -8.15 -4.92
N ILE A 23 -27.06 -7.22 -5.70
CA ILE A 23 -26.14 -6.21 -5.12
C ILE A 23 -26.54 -4.81 -5.57
N SER A 24 -27.67 -4.35 -5.04
CA SER A 24 -28.00 -2.93 -5.03
C SER A 24 -27.10 -2.20 -4.01
N PRO A 25 -26.47 -1.07 -4.37
CA PRO A 25 -25.69 -0.24 -3.43
C PRO A 25 -26.55 0.33 -2.28
N TYR A 26 -27.88 0.18 -2.34
CA TYR A 26 -28.82 0.66 -1.33
C TYR A 26 -28.82 -0.16 -0.01
N ASN A 27 -28.37 -1.42 -0.04
CA ASN A 27 -28.24 -2.23 1.19
C ASN A 27 -26.91 -1.98 1.95
N ALA A 28 -25.98 -1.23 1.36
CA ALA A 28 -24.70 -0.92 1.98
C ALA A 28 -24.85 0.02 3.18
N ASP A 29 -25.87 0.88 3.20
CA ASP A 29 -26.04 1.94 4.19
C ASP A 29 -26.35 1.38 5.59
N ARG A 30 -27.36 0.51 5.71
CA ARG A 30 -27.71 -0.13 7.00
C ARG A 30 -26.64 -1.09 7.52
N THR A 31 -25.97 -1.81 6.62
CA THR A 31 -24.90 -2.74 7.02
C THR A 31 -23.61 -2.00 7.38
N SER A 32 -23.32 -0.88 6.73
CA SER A 32 -22.22 0.04 7.07
C SER A 32 -22.44 0.73 8.41
N ASP A 33 -23.65 1.22 8.67
CA ASP A 33 -24.01 1.88 9.94
C ASP A 33 -23.89 0.93 11.13
N LEU A 34 -24.35 -0.32 10.97
CA LEU A 34 -24.19 -1.36 11.99
C LEU A 34 -22.72 -1.75 12.17
N ARG A 35 -21.93 -1.79 11.08
CA ARG A 35 -20.52 -2.15 11.11
C ARG A 35 -19.64 -1.11 11.80
N ASN A 36 -20.01 0.17 11.70
CA ASN A 36 -19.27 1.29 12.27
C ASN A 36 -19.90 1.82 13.58
N SER A 37 -20.83 1.08 14.17
CA SER A 37 -21.44 1.43 15.46
C SER A 37 -20.46 1.20 16.60
N MET A 38 -20.30 2.20 17.47
CA MET A 38 -19.42 2.09 18.64
C MET A 38 -20.04 1.15 19.69
N VAL A 39 -19.33 0.08 20.02
CA VAL A 39 -19.71 -0.86 21.09
C VAL A 39 -19.16 -0.36 22.43
N PRO A 40 -19.99 -0.17 23.47
CA PRO A 40 -19.50 0.12 24.81
C PRO A 40 -18.60 -1.02 25.30
N CYS A 41 -17.37 -0.69 25.69
CA CYS A 41 -16.40 -1.61 26.26
C CYS A 41 -16.10 -1.18 27.71
N ALA A 42 -15.97 -2.14 28.62
CA ALA A 42 -15.73 -1.93 30.04
C ALA A 42 -14.35 -2.42 30.51
N SER A 43 -13.59 -3.13 29.67
CA SER A 43 -12.26 -3.66 30.02
C SER A 43 -11.23 -3.47 28.89
N VAL A 44 -9.94 -3.58 29.24
CA VAL A 44 -8.83 -3.51 28.28
C VAL A 44 -8.94 -4.62 27.22
N GLU A 45 -9.37 -5.81 27.63
CA GLU A 45 -9.56 -6.96 26.76
C GLU A 45 -10.69 -6.71 25.75
N GLU A 46 -11.81 -6.12 26.19
CA GLU A 46 -12.92 -5.75 25.31
C GLU A 46 -12.51 -4.66 24.30
N TYR A 47 -11.81 -3.63 24.76
CA TYR A 47 -11.27 -2.60 23.86
C TYR A 47 -10.28 -3.20 22.85
N SER A 48 -9.35 -4.05 23.31
CA SER A 48 -8.37 -4.68 22.43
C SER A 48 -9.04 -5.56 21.37
N ALA A 49 -10.07 -6.32 21.75
CA ALA A 49 -10.81 -7.16 20.83
C ALA A 49 -11.57 -6.33 19.79
N GLU A 50 -12.27 -5.28 20.21
CA GLU A 50 -13.08 -4.46 19.29
C GLU A 50 -12.22 -3.63 18.33
N ILE A 51 -11.16 -2.99 18.85
CA ILE A 51 -10.17 -2.29 18.02
C ILE A 51 -9.51 -3.27 17.05
N GLY A 52 -9.18 -4.49 17.50
CA GLY A 52 -8.62 -5.54 16.66
C GLY A 52 -9.50 -5.89 15.46
N LYS A 53 -10.81 -6.07 15.66
CA LYS A 53 -11.76 -6.34 14.58
C LYS A 53 -11.84 -5.20 13.56
N LEU A 54 -11.97 -3.97 14.04
CA LEU A 54 -12.02 -2.78 13.18
C LEU A 54 -10.72 -2.63 12.37
N TRP A 55 -9.59 -2.94 13.01
CA TRP A 55 -8.30 -2.92 12.38
C TRP A 55 -8.14 -4.01 11.31
N ASP A 56 -8.55 -5.24 11.60
CA ASP A 56 -8.57 -6.34 10.62
C ASP A 56 -9.43 -6.00 9.41
N HIS A 57 -10.59 -5.40 9.66
CA HIS A 57 -11.42 -4.90 8.58
C HIS A 57 -10.72 -3.81 7.76
N ALA A 58 -10.08 -2.83 8.40
CA ALA A 58 -9.34 -1.78 7.71
C ALA A 58 -8.23 -2.36 6.82
N LYS A 59 -7.48 -3.36 7.32
CA LYS A 59 -6.45 -4.08 6.53
C LYS A 59 -7.03 -4.73 5.28
N GLN A 60 -8.13 -5.47 5.40
CA GLN A 60 -8.81 -6.10 4.26
C GLN A 60 -9.27 -5.04 3.25
N SER A 61 -9.81 -3.91 3.72
CA SER A 61 -10.23 -2.79 2.87
C SER A 61 -9.03 -2.19 2.12
N PHE A 62 -7.88 -1.99 2.77
CA PHE A 62 -6.67 -1.51 2.09
C PHE A 62 -6.18 -2.45 1.01
N LEU A 63 -6.20 -3.77 1.28
CA LEU A 63 -5.83 -4.78 0.29
C LEU A 63 -6.77 -4.75 -0.92
N LEU A 64 -8.08 -4.68 -0.67
CA LEU A 64 -9.10 -4.59 -1.72
C LEU A 64 -8.96 -3.31 -2.55
N ILE A 65 -8.68 -2.16 -1.92
CA ILE A 65 -8.36 -0.90 -2.63
C ILE A 65 -7.16 -1.11 -3.57
N GLY A 66 -6.09 -1.77 -3.09
CA GLY A 66 -4.92 -2.11 -3.91
C GLY A 66 -5.28 -2.95 -5.14
N ARG A 67 -6.16 -3.95 -4.98
CA ARG A 67 -6.67 -4.78 -6.08
C ARG A 67 -7.47 -3.97 -7.11
N TYR A 68 -8.37 -3.09 -6.66
CA TYR A 68 -9.09 -2.19 -7.56
C TYR A 68 -8.17 -1.22 -8.29
N LEU A 69 -7.13 -0.72 -7.63
CA LEU A 69 -6.13 0.14 -8.27
C LEU A 69 -5.30 -0.62 -9.34
N ASN A 70 -5.01 -1.91 -9.13
CA ASN A 70 -4.38 -2.75 -10.16
C ASN A 70 -5.31 -2.97 -11.34
N GLN A 71 -6.57 -3.34 -11.08
CA GLN A 71 -7.59 -3.50 -12.12
C GLN A 71 -7.81 -2.20 -12.92
N ALA A 72 -7.89 -1.05 -12.24
CA ALA A 72 -8.07 0.25 -12.89
C ALA A 72 -6.88 0.59 -13.81
N LYS A 73 -5.65 0.28 -13.40
CA LYS A 73 -4.46 0.49 -14.23
C LYS A 73 -4.48 -0.36 -15.51
N GLU A 74 -5.06 -1.55 -15.45
CA GLU A 74 -5.16 -2.47 -16.60
C GLU A 74 -6.32 -2.12 -17.54
N ARG A 75 -7.44 -1.62 -17.01
CA ARG A 75 -8.68 -1.42 -17.78
C ARG A 75 -8.91 -0.01 -18.30
N LEU A 76 -8.36 1.01 -17.63
CA LEU A 76 -8.57 2.40 -18.02
C LEU A 76 -7.65 2.81 -19.18
N ALA A 77 -8.07 3.79 -19.97
CA ALA A 77 -7.26 4.30 -21.06
C ALA A 77 -6.00 5.02 -20.54
N HIS A 78 -5.02 5.22 -21.43
CA HIS A 78 -3.77 5.87 -21.09
C HIS A 78 -4.02 7.27 -20.49
N GLY A 79 -3.50 7.53 -19.29
CA GLY A 79 -3.66 8.80 -18.57
C GLY A 79 -4.91 8.89 -17.67
N GLU A 80 -5.93 8.05 -17.85
CA GLU A 80 -7.13 8.06 -16.99
C GLU A 80 -6.84 7.53 -15.59
N PHE A 81 -6.03 6.48 -15.47
CA PHE A 81 -5.58 5.98 -14.17
C PHE A 81 -4.85 7.06 -13.36
N LEU A 82 -4.02 7.87 -14.03
CA LEU A 82 -3.30 8.95 -13.37
C LEU A 82 -4.27 10.03 -12.88
N ARG A 83 -5.26 10.38 -13.70
CA ARG A 83 -6.32 11.34 -13.35
C ARG A 83 -7.14 10.86 -12.16
N LEU A 84 -7.58 9.61 -12.16
CA LEU A 84 -8.30 8.97 -11.04
C LEU A 84 -7.53 9.15 -9.73
N VAL A 85 -6.24 8.79 -9.73
CA VAL A 85 -5.40 8.86 -8.53
C VAL A 85 -5.11 10.29 -8.07
N GLU A 86 -5.05 11.25 -8.98
CA GLU A 86 -4.71 12.64 -8.61
C GLU A 86 -5.90 13.52 -8.26
N ARG A 87 -7.09 13.23 -8.79
CA ARG A 87 -8.24 14.13 -8.70
C ARG A 87 -9.44 13.56 -7.97
N GLU A 88 -9.62 12.23 -8.03
CA GLU A 88 -10.88 11.59 -7.60
C GLU A 88 -10.72 10.79 -6.30
N LEU A 89 -9.49 10.43 -5.92
CA LEU A 89 -9.23 9.62 -4.72
C LEU A 89 -8.80 10.49 -3.53
N PRO A 90 -9.11 10.07 -2.28
CA PRO A 90 -8.76 10.81 -1.07
C PRO A 90 -7.28 10.65 -0.66
N PHE A 91 -6.42 10.18 -1.57
CA PHE A 91 -4.99 9.98 -1.35
C PHE A 91 -4.21 10.11 -2.66
N GLY A 92 -2.94 10.52 -2.56
CA GLY A 92 -2.09 10.74 -3.72
C GLY A 92 -1.40 9.50 -4.29
N ARG A 93 -0.62 9.73 -5.36
CA ARG A 93 0.13 8.70 -6.12
C ARG A 93 0.97 7.77 -5.25
N GLY A 94 1.64 8.33 -4.24
CA GLY A 94 2.49 7.55 -3.33
C GLY A 94 1.72 6.45 -2.61
N GLN A 95 0.58 6.79 -2.00
CA GLN A 95 -0.26 5.82 -1.29
C GLN A 95 -0.87 4.80 -2.25
N ALA A 96 -1.34 5.24 -3.42
CA ALA A 96 -1.87 4.36 -4.46
C ALA A 96 -0.82 3.33 -4.91
N PHE A 97 0.45 3.75 -5.08
CA PHE A 97 1.54 2.85 -5.41
C PHE A 97 1.78 1.80 -4.33
N GLN A 98 1.81 2.20 -3.05
CA GLN A 98 2.00 1.28 -1.93
C GLN A 98 0.90 0.23 -1.88
N LEU A 99 -0.37 0.64 -1.95
CA LEU A 99 -1.51 -0.27 -1.89
C LEU A 99 -1.50 -1.27 -3.05
N ARG A 100 -1.19 -0.82 -4.27
CA ARG A 100 -1.05 -1.69 -5.44
C ARG A 100 0.07 -2.72 -5.26
N ALA A 101 1.23 -2.29 -4.78
CA ALA A 101 2.39 -3.17 -4.59
C ALA A 101 2.12 -4.25 -3.54
N VAL A 102 1.47 -3.87 -2.43
CA VAL A 102 1.03 -4.83 -1.40
C VAL A 102 0.03 -5.83 -1.97
N ALA A 103 -0.99 -5.36 -2.70
CA ALA A 103 -1.95 -6.26 -3.33
C ALA A 103 -1.30 -7.24 -4.31
N THR A 104 -0.40 -6.76 -5.17
CA THR A 104 0.35 -7.63 -6.09
C THR A 104 1.19 -8.66 -5.34
N MET A 105 1.87 -8.29 -4.24
CA MET A 105 2.65 -9.22 -3.44
C MET A 105 1.80 -10.37 -2.88
N VAL A 106 0.59 -10.07 -2.40
CA VAL A 106 -0.34 -11.08 -1.88
C VAL A 106 -0.92 -11.93 -3.00
N ASP A 107 -1.42 -11.30 -4.07
CA ASP A 107 -2.08 -12.01 -5.16
C ASP A 107 -1.12 -12.90 -5.97
N THR A 108 0.19 -12.58 -5.97
CA THR A 108 1.24 -13.43 -6.54
C THR A 108 1.72 -14.54 -5.60
N GLY A 109 1.18 -14.61 -4.37
CA GLY A 109 1.53 -15.64 -3.39
C GLY A 109 2.89 -15.47 -2.73
N LYS A 110 3.55 -14.30 -2.86
CA LYS A 110 4.84 -14.04 -2.19
C LYS A 110 4.70 -14.00 -0.66
N VAL A 111 3.56 -13.51 -0.19
CA VAL A 111 3.20 -13.38 1.23
C VAL A 111 1.71 -13.70 1.38
N LEU A 112 1.35 -14.45 2.41
CA LEU A 112 -0.06 -14.72 2.72
C LEU A 112 -0.74 -13.50 3.34
N GLU A 113 -2.06 -13.38 3.22
CA GLU A 113 -2.79 -12.25 3.80
C GLU A 113 -2.59 -12.15 5.33
N ASP A 114 -2.55 -13.29 6.02
CA ASP A 114 -2.32 -13.38 7.48
C ASP A 114 -0.88 -13.06 7.90
N GLU A 115 0.07 -13.11 6.97
CA GLU A 115 1.48 -12.76 7.19
C GLU A 115 1.72 -11.25 7.08
N LEU A 116 0.72 -10.48 6.64
CA LEU A 116 0.88 -9.04 6.45
C LEU A 116 1.04 -8.31 7.79
N PRO A 117 2.02 -7.41 7.88
CA PRO A 117 2.10 -6.46 8.99
C PRO A 117 0.84 -5.60 9.08
N SER A 118 0.53 -5.15 10.30
CA SER A 118 -0.63 -4.31 10.56
C SER A 118 -0.64 -3.01 9.75
N SER A 119 0.53 -2.43 9.46
CA SER A 119 0.63 -1.17 8.73
C SER A 119 0.85 -1.40 7.22
N PRO A 120 0.05 -0.77 6.34
CA PRO A 120 0.25 -0.81 4.89
C PRO A 120 1.64 -0.34 4.46
N SER A 121 2.23 0.62 5.17
CA SER A 121 3.58 1.11 4.87
C SER A 121 4.66 0.07 5.20
N ILE A 122 4.49 -0.72 6.26
CA ILE A 122 5.39 -1.81 6.61
C ILE A 122 5.22 -2.97 5.63
N ALA A 123 3.97 -3.33 5.28
CA ALA A 123 3.68 -4.31 4.24
C ALA A 123 4.31 -3.90 2.89
N TYR A 124 4.30 -2.60 2.56
CA TYR A 124 4.98 -2.09 1.38
C TYR A 124 6.52 -2.19 1.49
N GLU A 125 7.12 -1.96 2.66
CA GLU A 125 8.55 -2.22 2.87
C GLU A 125 8.92 -3.68 2.60
N LEU A 126 8.05 -4.64 2.96
CA LEU A 126 8.23 -6.05 2.63
C LEU A 126 8.11 -6.34 1.13
N SER A 127 7.21 -5.65 0.41
CA SER A 127 7.04 -5.84 -1.04
C SER A 127 8.27 -5.49 -1.88
N LYS A 128 9.25 -4.78 -1.28
CA LYS A 128 10.51 -4.41 -1.92
C LYS A 128 11.64 -5.41 -1.68
N LEU A 129 11.41 -6.42 -0.86
CA LEU A 129 12.39 -7.44 -0.54
C LEU A 129 12.45 -8.48 -1.67
N GLU A 130 13.65 -8.95 -1.98
CA GLU A 130 13.82 -10.06 -2.92
C GLU A 130 13.30 -11.37 -2.31
N PRO A 131 12.91 -12.38 -3.11
CA PRO A 131 12.31 -13.62 -2.61
C PRO A 131 13.13 -14.31 -1.51
N LEU A 132 14.46 -14.34 -1.65
CA LEU A 132 15.36 -14.92 -0.65
C LEU A 132 15.29 -14.16 0.70
N GLU A 133 15.19 -12.83 0.64
CA GLU A 133 15.12 -11.99 1.83
C GLU A 133 13.76 -12.08 2.52
N LEU A 134 12.69 -12.31 1.75
CA LEU A 134 11.37 -12.60 2.31
C LEU A 134 11.38 -13.92 3.08
N GLU A 135 12.02 -14.97 2.57
CA GLU A 135 12.16 -16.23 3.29
C GLU A 135 13.00 -16.09 4.57
N GLU A 136 14.09 -15.31 4.53
CA GLU A 136 14.87 -14.98 5.72
C GLU A 136 14.03 -14.23 6.76
N ALA A 137 13.31 -13.21 6.33
CA ALA A 137 12.41 -12.44 7.19
C ALA A 137 11.30 -13.34 7.78
N ARG A 138 10.78 -14.30 7.00
CA ARG A 138 9.80 -15.29 7.45
C ARG A 138 10.38 -16.18 8.54
N LYS A 139 11.58 -16.74 8.33
CA LYS A 139 12.29 -17.57 9.33
C LYS A 139 12.59 -16.82 10.62
N GLN A 140 12.83 -15.51 10.54
CA GLN A 140 13.04 -14.65 11.71
C GLN A 140 11.73 -14.14 12.35
N GLY A 141 10.57 -14.57 11.84
CA GLY A 141 9.27 -14.21 12.39
C GLY A 141 8.91 -12.73 12.20
N LEU A 142 9.42 -12.09 11.15
CA LEU A 142 9.10 -10.69 10.80
C LEU A 142 7.83 -10.56 9.93
N LEU A 143 7.30 -11.67 9.42
CA LEU A 143 6.04 -11.72 8.66
C LEU A 143 4.88 -12.05 9.59
N LYS A 144 4.43 -11.05 10.35
CA LYS A 144 3.29 -11.16 11.28
C LYS A 144 2.65 -9.81 11.57
N ALA A 145 1.41 -9.84 12.04
CA ALA A 145 0.62 -8.63 12.28
C ALA A 145 1.27 -7.63 13.26
N ASN A 146 2.02 -8.09 14.27
CA ASN A 146 2.65 -7.24 15.28
C ASN A 146 4.08 -6.75 14.89
N THR A 147 4.52 -7.00 13.66
CA THR A 147 5.81 -6.51 13.19
C THR A 147 5.82 -4.98 13.11
N THR A 148 6.80 -4.38 13.74
CA THR A 148 7.01 -2.93 13.76
C THR A 148 8.00 -2.48 12.70
N ARG A 149 7.91 -1.20 12.33
CA ARG A 149 8.86 -0.58 11.40
C ARG A 149 10.28 -0.56 11.95
N ALA A 150 10.45 -0.49 13.27
CA ALA A 150 11.77 -0.56 13.91
C ALA A 150 12.40 -1.94 13.69
N GLN A 151 11.66 -3.02 13.91
CA GLN A 151 12.13 -4.39 13.69
C GLN A 151 12.57 -4.62 12.23
N ILE A 152 11.79 -4.19 11.24
CA ILE A 152 12.16 -4.31 9.83
C ILE A 152 13.44 -3.49 9.52
N ARG A 153 13.54 -2.28 10.08
CA ARG A 153 14.71 -1.42 9.88
C ARG A 153 15.98 -2.00 10.52
N ASP A 154 15.87 -2.50 11.74
CA ASP A 154 16.99 -3.05 12.49
C ASP A 154 17.46 -4.36 11.85
N TRP A 155 16.54 -5.19 11.37
CA TRP A 155 16.86 -6.37 10.58
C TRP A 155 17.62 -6.01 9.29
N ARG A 156 17.14 -5.01 8.52
CA ARG A 156 17.84 -4.53 7.32
C ARG A 156 19.23 -3.96 7.64
N ARG A 157 19.36 -3.22 8.75
CA ARG A 157 20.65 -2.69 9.21
C ARG A 157 21.60 -3.81 9.59
N GLY A 158 21.11 -4.80 10.33
CA GLY A 158 21.84 -6.02 10.68
C GLY A 158 22.36 -6.71 9.44
N LYS A 159 21.51 -6.93 8.43
CA LYS A 159 21.91 -7.51 7.15
C LYS A 159 22.94 -6.67 6.39
N SER A 160 22.82 -5.35 6.38
CA SER A 160 23.83 -4.47 5.78
C SER A 160 25.17 -4.57 6.50
N LEU A 161 25.19 -4.75 7.82
CA LEU A 161 26.41 -4.91 8.61
C LEU A 161 27.02 -6.32 8.46
N SER A 162 26.18 -7.36 8.42
CA SER A 162 26.60 -8.74 8.13
C SER A 162 27.13 -8.88 6.70
N GLY A 163 26.46 -8.26 5.72
CA GLY A 163 26.92 -8.19 4.34
C GLY A 163 28.25 -7.45 4.21
N LEU A 164 28.49 -6.38 4.99
CA LEU A 164 29.81 -5.75 5.07
C LEU A 164 30.89 -6.68 5.63
N SER A 165 30.54 -7.61 6.53
CA SER A 165 31.47 -8.62 7.03
C SER A 165 31.80 -9.71 6.01
N GLU A 166 30.89 -10.01 5.07
CA GLU A 166 31.09 -10.99 3.99
C GLU A 166 31.68 -10.38 2.71
N ILE A 167 31.72 -9.04 2.60
CA ILE A 167 32.39 -8.35 1.51
C ILE A 167 33.92 -8.51 1.66
N SER A 168 34.58 -9.03 0.61
CA SER A 168 36.05 -9.08 0.47
C SER A 168 36.68 -7.76 0.93
N GLU A 169 37.80 -7.84 1.67
CA GLU A 169 38.56 -6.68 2.18
C GLU A 169 38.77 -5.60 1.10
N GLU A 170 39.02 -6.01 -0.14
CA GLU A 170 39.22 -5.11 -1.28
C GLU A 170 37.96 -4.29 -1.62
N SER A 171 36.79 -4.91 -1.58
CA SER A 171 35.51 -4.26 -1.86
C SER A 171 35.08 -3.32 -0.73
N ARG A 172 35.39 -3.67 0.53
CA ARG A 172 35.26 -2.74 1.68
C ARG A 172 36.18 -1.54 1.53
N HIS A 173 37.42 -1.77 1.09
CA HIS A 173 38.38 -0.68 0.92
C HIS A 173 37.96 0.28 -0.20
N ARG A 174 37.44 -0.23 -1.32
CA ARG A 174 36.88 0.58 -2.42
C ARG A 174 35.66 1.40 -1.99
N LEU A 175 34.73 0.79 -1.25
CA LEU A 175 33.54 1.48 -0.78
C LEU A 175 33.90 2.59 0.23
N LYS A 176 34.83 2.31 1.15
CA LYS A 176 35.36 3.30 2.09
C LYS A 176 36.00 4.48 1.35
N ALA A 177 36.84 4.19 0.35
CA ALA A 177 37.47 5.23 -0.47
C ALA A 177 36.44 6.07 -1.25
N ALA A 178 35.41 5.44 -1.80
CA ALA A 178 34.33 6.14 -2.52
C ALA A 178 33.50 7.05 -1.58
N LEU A 179 33.21 6.58 -0.37
CA LEU A 179 32.51 7.38 0.65
C LEU A 179 33.36 8.55 1.14
N MET A 180 34.66 8.35 1.38
CA MET A 180 35.57 9.43 1.75
C MET A 180 35.63 10.52 0.68
N LYS A 181 35.73 10.13 -0.59
CA LYS A 181 35.74 11.09 -1.71
C LYS A 181 34.42 11.87 -1.82
N LYS A 182 33.30 11.24 -1.45
CA LYS A 182 31.99 11.89 -1.41
C LYS A 182 31.88 12.88 -0.26
N ILE A 183 32.42 12.54 0.92
CA ILE A 183 32.48 13.44 2.07
C ILE A 183 33.30 14.69 1.72
N GLU A 184 34.50 14.52 1.17
CA GLU A 184 35.37 15.63 0.76
C GLU A 184 34.66 16.57 -0.23
N LYS A 185 33.94 16.02 -1.21
CA LYS A 185 33.16 16.84 -2.15
C LYS A 185 32.06 17.63 -1.45
N LEU A 186 31.32 17.00 -0.54
CA LEU A 186 30.24 17.66 0.20
C LEU A 186 30.77 18.75 1.14
N GLU A 187 31.94 18.56 1.74
CA GLU A 187 32.61 19.58 2.55
C GLU A 187 33.02 20.79 1.71
N LEU A 188 33.53 20.57 0.50
CA LEU A 188 33.83 21.65 -0.44
C LEU A 188 32.59 22.42 -0.87
N ASP A 189 31.51 21.71 -1.19
CA ASP A 189 30.23 22.33 -1.58
C ASP A 189 29.64 23.13 -0.40
N LEU A 190 29.76 22.62 0.83
CA LEU A 190 29.36 23.32 2.05
C LEU A 190 30.18 24.60 2.30
N ALA A 191 31.50 24.55 2.05
CA ALA A 191 32.37 25.72 2.18
C ALA A 191 31.95 26.82 1.19
N ARG A 192 31.70 26.46 -0.07
CA ARG A 192 31.23 27.42 -1.09
C ARG A 192 29.90 28.06 -0.71
N ALA A 193 28.94 27.27 -0.26
CA ALA A 193 27.65 27.78 0.18
C ALA A 193 27.77 28.74 1.38
N ARG A 194 28.73 28.49 2.28
CA ARG A 194 29.02 29.40 3.40
C ARG A 194 29.65 30.71 2.93
N ASP A 195 30.56 30.67 1.96
CA ASP A 195 31.18 31.87 1.40
C ASP A 195 30.13 32.72 0.66
N GLU A 196 29.25 32.10 -0.14
CA GLU A 196 28.13 32.78 -0.79
C GLU A 196 27.18 33.44 0.21
N LEU A 197 26.84 32.73 1.30
CA LEU A 197 26.02 33.29 2.37
C LEU A 197 26.69 34.49 3.05
N HIS A 198 27.98 34.38 3.38
CA HIS A 198 28.74 35.48 3.96
C HIS A 198 28.80 36.70 3.03
N HIS A 199 28.94 36.49 1.72
CA HIS A 199 28.90 37.57 0.74
C HIS A 199 27.54 38.28 0.72
N LEU A 200 26.43 37.55 0.81
CA LEU A 200 25.08 38.13 0.86
C LEU A 200 24.82 38.88 2.17
N ASP A 201 25.30 38.36 3.30
CA ASP A 201 25.15 39.00 4.61
C ASP A 201 26.00 40.27 4.74
N ALA A 202 27.15 40.35 4.07
CA ALA A 202 28.02 41.54 4.06
C ALA A 202 27.52 42.69 3.16
N HIS A 203 26.55 42.43 2.27
CA HIS A 203 25.97 43.42 1.34
C HIS A 203 24.58 43.91 1.81
N ARG A 204 24.28 43.74 3.10
CA ARG A 204 23.04 44.16 3.75
C ARG A 204 23.31 45.24 4.79
#